data_AF-A0A3D5QCB9-F1
#
_entry.id   AF-A0A3D5QCB9-F1
#
_cell.length_a   1.000
_cell.length_b   1.000
_cell.length_c   1.000
_cell.angle_alpha   90.00
_cell.angle_beta   90.00
_cell.angle_gamma   90.00
#
_symmetry.space_group_name_H-M   'P 1'
#
loop_
_entity.id
_entity.type
_entity.pdbx_description
1 polymer ?
#
loop_
_entity_poly.entity_id
_entity_poly.type
_entity_poly.pdbx_seq_one_letter_code
_entity_poly.pdbx_strand_id
1 'polypeptide(L)' 'GALPMVIDAAGAGFKKVILPEENAEEASVVSEMEVFGFSTFSDVLRFLQGELEKEPFETDIGDYFAEARKFSLDFADVKG' A
#
# COMPACT_ATOMS: atom_id res chain seq x y z
N GLY A 1 -10.88 -2.54 3.35
CA GLY A 1 -9.50 -3.03 3.24
C GLY A 1 -8.58 -1.84 3.13
N ALA A 2 -7.26 -2.06 3.23
CA ALA A 2 -6.29 -0.98 3.07
C ALA A 2 -6.17 -0.52 1.62
N LEU A 3 -6.38 -1.44 0.65
CA LEU A 3 -6.21 -1.17 -0.77
C LEU A 3 -7.07 0.00 -1.32
N PRO A 4 -8.40 0.07 -1.13
CA PRO A 4 -9.20 1.20 -1.65
C PRO A 4 -8.75 2.55 -1.09
N MET A 5 -8.38 2.60 0.19
CA MET A 5 -7.89 3.82 0.83
C MET A 5 -6.54 4.27 0.25
N VAL A 6 -5.66 3.31 -0.09
CA VAL A 6 -4.36 3.62 -0.70
C VAL A 6 -4.52 4.08 -2.14
N ILE A 7 -5.47 3.52 -2.90
CA ILE A 7 -5.83 4.00 -4.25
C ILE A 7 -6.31 5.45 -4.19
N ASP A 8 -7.25 5.76 -3.29
CA ASP A 8 -7.77 7.13 -3.12
C ASP A 8 -6.65 8.10 -2.70
N ALA A 9 -5.78 7.69 -1.79
CA ALA A 9 -4.64 8.50 -1.36
C ALA A 9 -3.65 8.74 -2.52
N ALA A 10 -3.36 7.73 -3.33
CA ALA A 10 -2.55 7.87 -4.53
C ALA A 10 -3.19 8.86 -5.53
N GLY A 11 -4.50 8.75 -5.75
CA GLY A 11 -5.29 9.67 -6.57
C GLY A 11 -5.29 11.11 -6.05
N ALA A 12 -5.23 11.30 -4.74
CA ALA A 12 -5.07 12.60 -4.08
C ALA A 12 -3.63 13.14 -4.10
N GLY A 13 -2.66 12.38 -4.65
CA GLY A 13 -1.28 12.80 -4.84
C GLY A 13 -0.34 12.45 -3.68
N PHE A 14 -0.79 11.69 -2.69
CA PHE A 14 0.11 11.14 -1.67
C PHE A 14 1.05 10.09 -2.30
N LYS A 15 2.25 9.98 -1.72
CA LYS A 15 3.34 9.12 -2.26
C LYS A 15 3.81 8.05 -1.30
N LYS A 16 3.53 8.21 -0.01
CA LYS A 16 3.94 7.26 1.04
C LYS A 16 2.75 6.96 1.94
N VAL A 17 2.62 5.71 2.34
CA VAL A 17 1.63 5.28 3.34
C VAL A 17 2.28 4.33 4.34
N ILE A 18 1.91 4.47 5.60
CA ILE A 18 2.31 3.56 6.67
C ILE A 18 1.09 2.77 7.09
N LEU A 19 1.21 1.44 7.12
CA LEU A 19 0.13 0.50 7.43
C LEU A 19 0.58 -0.56 8.43
N PRO A 20 -0.36 -1.25 9.10
CA PRO A 20 -0.07 -2.54 9.71
C PRO A 20 0.56 -3.49 8.69
N GLU A 21 1.51 -4.32 9.13
CA GLU A 21 2.25 -5.25 8.26
C GLU A 21 1.32 -6.20 7.49
N GLU A 22 0.25 -6.70 8.14
CA GLU A 22 -0.79 -7.53 7.51
C GLU A 22 -1.53 -6.86 6.34
N ASN A 23 -1.57 -5.52 6.31
CA ASN A 23 -2.26 -4.74 5.29
C ASN A 23 -1.30 -4.22 4.21
N ALA A 24 0.01 -4.28 4.47
CA ALA A 24 1.02 -3.74 3.57
C ALA A 24 1.11 -4.55 2.28
N GLU A 25 0.97 -5.88 2.36
CA GLU A 25 1.02 -6.80 1.22
C GLU A 25 -0.09 -6.54 0.19
N GLU A 26 -1.32 -6.28 0.65
CA GLU A 26 -2.46 -5.96 -0.24
C GLU A 26 -2.26 -4.58 -0.89
N ALA A 27 -1.74 -3.61 -0.14
CA ALA A 27 -1.64 -2.22 -0.59
C ALA A 27 -0.43 -1.96 -1.51
N SER A 28 0.64 -2.74 -1.41
CA SER A 28 1.87 -2.58 -2.22
C SER A 28 1.67 -2.87 -3.71
N VAL A 29 0.50 -3.36 -4.13
CA VAL A 29 0.12 -3.47 -5.54
C VAL A 29 -0.13 -2.11 -6.20
N VAL A 30 -0.32 -1.04 -5.41
CA VAL A 30 -0.51 0.33 -5.92
C VAL A 30 0.84 0.94 -6.27
N SER A 31 1.20 0.87 -7.56
CA SER A 31 2.52 1.27 -8.08
C SER A 31 2.92 2.72 -7.81
N GLU A 32 1.95 3.61 -7.61
CA GLU A 32 2.14 5.03 -7.38
C GLU A 32 2.38 5.39 -5.90
N MET A 33 2.37 4.39 -5.00
CA MET A 33 2.50 4.54 -3.56
C MET A 33 3.64 3.68 -3.01
N GLU A 34 4.53 4.27 -2.22
CA GLU A 34 5.47 3.54 -1.36
C GLU A 34 4.74 3.10 -0.08
N VAL A 35 4.60 1.78 0.11
CA VAL A 35 3.86 1.21 1.25
C VAL A 35 4.84 0.71 2.31
N PHE A 36 4.75 1.22 3.54
CA PHE A 36 5.59 0.76 4.65
C PHE A 36 4.74 0.01 5.69
N GLY A 37 5.01 -1.28 5.87
CA GLY A 37 4.30 -2.13 6.84
C GLY A 37 5.00 -2.22 8.20
N PHE A 38 4.28 -2.01 9.30
CA PHE A 38 4.85 -2.15 10.66
C PHE A 38 3.97 -3.01 11.56
N SER A 39 4.61 -3.83 12.38
CA SER A 39 3.94 -4.62 13.43
C SER A 39 3.75 -3.82 14.73
N THR A 40 4.51 -2.75 14.98
CA THR A 40 4.41 -1.95 16.20
C THR A 40 4.43 -0.45 15.93
N PHE A 41 3.70 0.32 16.76
CA PHE A 41 3.71 1.78 16.69
C PHE A 41 5.07 2.37 17.09
N SER A 42 5.81 1.71 18.00
CA SER A 42 7.14 2.15 18.42
C SER A 42 8.12 2.17 17.24
N ASP A 43 8.06 1.18 16.35
CA ASP A 43 8.91 1.15 15.15
C ASP A 43 8.52 2.24 14.13
N VAL A 44 7.23 2.59 14.04
CA VAL A 44 6.78 3.74 13.24
C VAL A 44 7.42 5.03 13.75
N LEU A 45 7.45 5.24 15.08
CA LEU A 45 8.07 6.43 15.66
C LEU A 45 9.57 6.50 15.34
N ARG A 46 10.28 5.38 15.54
CA ARG A 46 11.72 5.28 15.23
C ARG A 46 12.00 5.54 13.76
N PHE A 47 11.16 5.03 12.86
CA PHE A 47 11.26 5.28 11.42
C PHE A 47 11.07 6.77 11.09
N LEU A 48 10.05 7.41 11.65
CA LEU A 48 9.79 8.84 11.43
C LEU A 48 10.89 9.75 12.02
N GLN A 49 11.60 9.28 13.05
CA GLN A 49 12.75 9.96 13.66
C GLN A 49 14.06 9.70 12.92
N GLY A 50 14.10 8.79 11.94
CA GLY A 50 15.32 8.39 11.23
C GLY A 50 16.22 7.46 12.05
N GLU A 51 15.70 6.84 13.12
CA GLU A 51 16.40 5.89 13.98
C GLU A 51 16.22 4.43 13.52
N LEU A 52 15.35 4.21 12.54
CA LEU A 52 15.09 2.94 11.89
C LEU A 52 14.97 3.18 10.39
N GLU A 53 15.80 2.53 9.60
CA GLU A 53 15.64 2.47 8.15
C GLU A 53 14.72 1.29 7.80
N LYS A 54 13.80 1.51 6.87
CA LYS A 54 12.89 0.48 6.38
C LYS A 54 12.60 0.74 4.91
N GLU A 55 12.74 -0.31 4.11
CA GLU A 55 12.37 -0.27 2.69
C GLU A 55 10.84 -0.41 2.53
N PRO A 56 10.26 0.19 1.48
CA PRO A 56 8.89 -0.07 1.10
C PRO A 56 8.65 -1.57 0.89
N PHE A 57 7.44 -2.01 1.17
CA PHE A 57 6.98 -3.35 0.85
C PHE A 57 6.83 -3.44 -0.68
N GLU A 58 7.59 -4.36 -1.29
CA GLU A 58 7.49 -4.67 -2.70
C GLU A 58 6.78 -6.01 -2.87
N THR A 59 5.66 -6.01 -3.59
CA THR A 59 5.02 -7.26 -4.03
C THR A 59 5.46 -7.54 -5.46
N ASP A 60 5.91 -8.76 -5.73
CA ASP A 60 6.18 -9.20 -7.10
C ASP A 60 4.85 -9.32 -7.85
N ILE A 61 4.53 -8.26 -8.59
CA ILE A 61 3.25 -8.12 -9.28
C ILE A 61 3.18 -9.04 -10.52
N GLY A 62 4.28 -9.73 -10.87
CA GLY A 62 4.31 -10.69 -11.99
C GLY A 62 3.25 -11.79 -11.89
N ASP A 63 2.95 -12.25 -10.68
CA ASP A 63 1.90 -13.24 -10.41
C ASP A 63 0.52 -12.61 -10.18
N TYR A 64 0.44 -11.38 -9.65
CA TYR A 64 -0.83 -10.66 -9.39
C TYR A 64 -1.47 -10.02 -10.62
N PHE A 65 -0.70 -9.68 -11.66
CA PHE A 65 -1.21 -8.99 -12.86
C PHE A 65 -2.17 -9.83 -13.73
N ALA A 66 -2.16 -11.16 -13.59
CA ALA A 66 -3.18 -12.03 -14.18
C ALA A 66 -4.58 -11.72 -13.62
N GLU A 67 -4.66 -11.21 -12.39
CA GLU A 67 -5.90 -10.90 -11.67
C GLU A 67 -6.18 -9.38 -11.64
N ALA A 68 -5.15 -8.53 -11.53
CA ALA A 68 -5.30 -7.07 -11.48
C ALA A 68 -5.88 -6.44 -12.77
N ARG A 69 -5.66 -7.03 -13.95
CA ARG A 69 -6.35 -6.60 -15.18
C ARG A 69 -7.87 -6.76 -15.09
N LYS A 70 -8.35 -7.69 -14.26
CA LYS A 70 -9.77 -7.85 -13.94
C LYS A 70 -10.24 -6.75 -12.98
N PHE A 71 -9.45 -6.43 -11.96
CA PHE A 71 -9.77 -5.38 -10.99
C PHE A 71 -9.78 -3.96 -11.58
N SER A 72 -8.88 -3.62 -12.51
CA SER A 72 -8.91 -2.31 -13.21
C SER A 72 -10.20 -2.06 -14.00
N LEU A 73 -10.93 -3.13 -14.38
CA LEU A 73 -12.23 -3.05 -15.03
C LEU A 73 -13.41 -3.07 -14.05
N ASP A 74 -13.22 -3.49 -12.79
CA ASP A 74 -14.28 -3.74 -11.80
C ASP A 74 -14.50 -2.56 -10.84
N PHE A 75 -13.53 -1.63 -10.72
CA PHE A 75 -13.70 -0.44 -9.86
C PHE A 75 -14.61 0.64 -10.46
N ALA A 76 -15.11 0.48 -11.68
CA ALA A 76 -16.17 1.34 -12.21
C ALA A 76 -17.51 1.16 -11.47
N ASP A 77 -17.69 0.05 -10.73
CA ASP A 77 -18.97 -0.32 -10.11
C ASP A 77 -18.98 -0.24 -8.57
N VAL A 78 -17.92 0.26 -7.93
CA VAL A 78 -17.92 0.44 -6.46
C VAL A 78 -18.61 1.76 -6.09
N LYS A 79 -19.95 1.70 -6.01
CA LYS A 79 -20.79 2.66 -5.30
C LYS A 79 -20.85 2.26 -3.83
N GLY A 80 -20.20 3.05 -2.97
CA GLY A 80 -20.35 3.07 -1.52
C GLY A 80 -20.33 4.50 -1.03
#